data_AF-A0A952R1C6-F1
#
_entry.id   AF-A0A952R1C6-F1
#
_cell.length_a   1.000
_cell.length_b   1.000
_cell.length_c   1.000
_cell.angle_alpha   90.00
_cell.angle_beta   90.00
_cell.angle_gamma   90.00
#
_symmetry.space_group_name_H-M   'P 1'
#
loop_
_entity.id
_entity.type
_entity.pdbx_description
1 polymer ?
#
loop_
_entity_poly.entity_id
_entity_poly.type
_entity_poly.pdbx_seq_one_letter_code
_entity_poly.pdbx_strand_id
1 'polypeptide(L)' 'MVAGFIVRADYDGRRWKVTLQELSTGLVSTYESLESACAELKRRAERRSLEVRPTRAS' A
#
# COMPACT_ATOMS: atom_id res chain seq x y z
N MET A 1 1.67 16.29 8.85
CA MET A 1 0.94 15.76 7.68
C MET A 1 0.87 14.24 7.80
N VAL A 2 -0.33 13.65 7.75
CA VAL A 2 -0.52 12.18 7.76
C VAL A 2 -0.63 11.72 6.31
N ALA A 3 0.26 10.83 5.87
CA ALA A 3 0.12 10.14 4.58
C ALA A 3 -0.66 8.84 4.81
N GLY A 4 -1.87 8.75 4.28
CA GLY A 4 -2.70 7.54 4.36
C GLY A 4 -2.65 6.75 3.05
N PHE A 5 -2.70 5.42 3.13
CA PHE A 5 -2.74 4.54 1.98
C PHE A 5 -3.90 3.56 2.10
N ILE A 6 -4.62 3.33 1.00
CA ILE A 6 -5.54 2.19 0.88
C ILE A 6 -4.80 1.07 0.15
N VAL A 7 -4.81 -0.12 0.75
CA VAL A 7 -4.29 -1.35 0.14
C VAL A 7 -5.48 -2.20 -0.30
N ARG A 8 -5.53 -2.57 -1.58
CA ARG A 8 -6.52 -3.52 -2.12
C ARG A 8 -5.80 -4.72 -2.71
N ALA A 9 -6.14 -5.92 -2.28
CA ALA A 9 -5.67 -7.16 -2.89
C ALA A 9 -6.82 -7.81 -3.64
N ASP A 10 -6.60 -8.12 -4.91
CA ASP A 10 -7.53 -8.78 -5.81
C ASP A 10 -6.86 -10.04 -6.37
N TYR A 11 -7.61 -11.12 -6.56
CA TYR A 11 -7.11 -12.36 -7.17
C TYR A 11 -7.87 -12.63 -8.45
N ASP A 12 -7.16 -12.58 -9.58
CA ASP A 12 -7.78 -12.71 -10.92
C ASP A 12 -7.99 -14.18 -11.36
N GLY A 13 -7.77 -15.15 -10.47
CA GLY A 13 -7.80 -16.58 -10.78
C GLY A 13 -6.46 -17.16 -11.21
N ARG A 14 -5.44 -16.33 -11.45
CA ARG A 14 -4.07 -16.76 -11.78
C ARG A 14 -3.03 -16.17 -10.84
N ARG A 15 -3.16 -14.90 -10.48
CA ARG A 15 -2.22 -14.18 -9.63
C ARG A 15 -2.93 -13.18 -8.72
N TRP A 16 -2.25 -12.86 -7.63
CA TRP A 16 -2.63 -11.73 -6.80
C TRP A 16 -2.23 -10.43 -7.50
N LYS A 17 -3.09 -9.42 -7.37
CA LYS A 17 -2.84 -8.06 -7.81
C LYS A 17 -3.12 -7.15 -6.62
N VAL A 18 -2.10 -6.44 -6.17
CA VAL A 18 -2.20 -5.55 -5.01
C VAL A 18 -2.07 -4.11 -5.46
N THR A 19 -3.06 -3.30 -5.14
CA THR A 19 -3.11 -1.88 -5.49
C THR A 19 -2.92 -1.05 -4.24
N LEU A 20 -1.96 -0.13 -4.28
CA LEU A 20 -1.74 0.91 -3.27
C LEU A 20 -2.26 2.24 -3.82
N GLN A 21 -3.16 2.89 -3.09
CA GLN A 21 -3.62 4.23 -3.39
C GLN A 21 -3.21 5.19 -2.27
N GLU A 22 -2.42 6.22 -2.59
CA GLU A 22 -2.09 7.29 -1.64
C GLU A 22 -3.24 8.29 -1.55
N LEU A 23 -3.76 8.51 -0.35
CA LEU A 23 -4.93 9.36 -0.12
C LEU A 23 -4.65 10.84 -0.35
N SER A 24 -3.42 11.30 -0.07
CA SER A 24 -3.04 12.71 -0.18
C SER A 24 -2.75 13.16 -1.61
N THR A 25 -2.31 12.24 -2.48
CA THR A 25 -1.84 12.56 -3.84
C THR A 25 -2.70 11.90 -4.92
N GLY A 26 -3.55 10.94 -4.55
CA GLY A 26 -4.31 10.11 -5.49
C GLY A 26 -3.43 9.14 -6.29
N LEU A 27 -2.13 9.04 -6.00
CA LEU A 27 -1.20 8.19 -6.73
C LEU A 27 -1.55 6.72 -6.53
N VAL A 28 -1.70 5.99 -7.63
CA VAL A 28 -2.01 4.55 -7.62
C VAL A 28 -0.79 3.77 -8.11
N SER A 29 -0.43 2.72 -7.40
CA SER A 29 0.65 1.79 -7.78
C SER A 29 0.17 0.35 -7.65
N THR A 30 0.57 -0.51 -8.58
CA THR A 30 0.15 -1.91 -8.62
C THR A 30 1.35 -2.84 -8.43
N TYR A 31 1.16 -3.90 -7.66
CA TYR A 31 2.16 -4.90 -7.32
C TYR A 31 1.61 -6.30 -7.57
N GLU A 32 2.51 -7.25 -7.83
CA GLU A 32 2.18 -8.66 -8.05
C GLU A 32 1.93 -9.45 -6.74
N SER A 33 2.24 -8.86 -5.58
CA SER A 33 2.05 -9.52 -4.28
C SER A 33 1.83 -8.51 -3.15
N LEU A 34 1.23 -8.98 -2.05
CA LEU A 34 1.09 -8.22 -0.80
C LEU A 34 2.45 -7.91 -0.19
N GLU A 35 3.42 -8.82 -0.31
CA GLU A 35 4.77 -8.64 0.23
C GLU A 35 5.49 -7.48 -0.47
N SER A 36 5.46 -7.44 -1.81
CA SER A 36 6.07 -6.37 -2.60
C SER A 36 5.43 -5.00 -2.27
N ALA A 37 4.11 -4.96 -2.10
CA ALA A 37 3.39 -3.75 -1.70
C ALA A 37 3.76 -3.28 -0.28
N CYS A 38 3.81 -4.20 0.68
CA CYS A 38 4.20 -3.90 2.07
C CYS A 38 5.67 -3.44 2.17
N ALA A 39 6.57 -4.05 1.41
CA ALA A 39 7.97 -3.65 1.35
C ALA A 39 8.11 -2.20 0.83
N GLU A 40 7.32 -1.82 -0.18
CA GLU A 40 7.31 -0.44 -0.66
C GLU A 40 6.75 0.53 0.38
N LEU A 41 5.67 0.19 1.08
CA LEU A 41 5.11 1.03 2.14
C LEU A 41 6.14 1.26 3.27
N LYS A 42 6.85 0.21 3.70
CA LYS A 42 7.93 0.32 4.69
C LYS A 42 9.04 1.24 4.21
N ARG A 43 9.57 1.04 3.00
CA ARG A 43 10.63 1.89 2.43
C ARG A 43 10.22 3.36 2.35
N ARG A 44 8.97 3.65 1.98
CA ARG A 44 8.44 5.03 1.93
C ARG A 44 8.30 5.63 3.32
N ALA A 45 7.84 4.85 4.30
CA ALA A 45 7.72 5.30 5.67
C ALA A 45 9.09 5.59 6.29
N GLU A 46 10.06 4.70 6.13
CA GLU A 46 11.45 4.87 6.58
C GLU A 46 12.10 6.11 5.97
N ARG A 47 11.99 6.30 4.65
CA ARG A 47 12.55 7.47 3.94
C ARG A 47 11.98 8.80 4.44
N ARG A 48 10.77 8.79 4.98
CA ARG A 48 10.08 9.98 5.49
C ARG A 48 10.04 10.03 7.03
N SER A 49 10.70 9.08 7.71
CA SER A 49 10.64 8.89 9.16
C SER A 49 9.20 8.88 9.72
N LEU A 50 8.28 8.23 9.00
CA LEU A 50 6.86 8.12 9.37
C LEU A 50 6.59 6.83 10.15
N GLU A 51 5.73 6.90 11.17
CA GLU A 51 5.19 5.73 11.87
C GLU A 51 4.05 5.10 11.03
N VAL A 52 4.14 3.80 10.75
CA VAL A 52 3.09 3.06 10.03
C VAL A 52 2.09 2.49 11.02
N ARG A 53 0.84 2.97 10.96
CA ARG A 53 -0.28 2.42 11.74
C ARG A 53 -1.26 1.71 10.81
N PRO A 54 -1.33 0.37 10.82
CA PRO A 54 -2.34 -0.34 10.04
C PRO A 54 -3.73 -0.07 10.65
N THR A 55 -4.68 0.34 9.81
CA THR A 55 -6.09 0.45 10.19
C THR A 55 -6.88 -0.55 9.36
N ARG A 56 -7.57 -1.49 10.01
CA ARG A 56 -8.42 -2.48 9.33
C ARG A 56 -9.72 -1.79 8.92
N ALA A 57 -9.96 -1.66 7.62
CA ALA A 57 -11.29 -1.38 7.10
C ALA A 57 -12.09 -2.70 7.08
N SER A 58 -13.28 -2.71 7.67
CA SER A 58 -14.24 -3.83 7.60
C SER A 58 -15.19 -3.64 6.42
#